data_AF-A0A352WWF2-F1
#
_entry.id   AF-A0A352WWF2-F1
#
_cell.length_a   1.000
_cell.length_b   1.000
_cell.length_c   1.000
_cell.angle_alpha   90.00
_cell.angle_beta   90.00
_cell.angle_gamma   90.00
#
_symmetry.space_group_name_H-M   'P 1'
#
loop_
_entity.id
_entity.type
_entity.pdbx_description
1 polymer ?
#
loop_
_entity_poly.entity_id
_entity_poly.type
_entity_poly.pdbx_seq_one_letter_code
_entity_poly.pdbx_strand_id
1 'polypeptide(L)'
;STAEEGKMKVTNNPRASAVSLLLRCEKQNSYANLALDAYLNKSDMSEADKRLLTALVYGVIERKISFEHILSHLTTRPMEKIDNRVKIILYTAFYQLMYFDQIGRA
;
A
#
# COMPACT_ATOMS: atom_id res chain seq x y z
N SER A 1 1.10 -17.18 -22.23
CA SER A 1 2.27 -16.29 -22.34
C SER A 1 2.48 -15.67 -20.98
N THR A 2 3.27 -16.34 -20.16
CA THR A 2 3.30 -16.26 -18.69
C THR A 2 4.75 -15.98 -18.31
N ALA A 3 5.18 -14.72 -18.37
CA ALA A 3 6.56 -14.36 -18.02
C ALA A 3 6.78 -12.89 -17.60
N GLU A 4 5.75 -12.12 -17.22
CA GLU A 4 5.93 -10.74 -16.71
C GLU A 4 5.46 -10.50 -15.27
N GLU A 5 4.83 -11.49 -14.61
CA GLU A 5 4.19 -11.30 -13.28
C GLU A 5 5.17 -11.14 -12.09
N GLY A 6 6.48 -11.21 -12.33
CA GLY A 6 7.51 -11.19 -11.28
C GLY A 6 8.27 -9.87 -11.11
N LYS A 7 8.18 -8.91 -12.04
CA LYS A 7 8.93 -7.65 -11.94
C LYS A 7 8.04 -6.54 -11.40
N MET A 8 8.43 -6.00 -10.26
CA MET A 8 7.77 -4.84 -9.66
C MET A 8 7.92 -3.65 -10.60
N LYS A 9 6.80 -3.19 -11.18
CA LYS A 9 6.78 -1.98 -12.00
C LYS A 9 7.02 -0.79 -11.07
N VAL A 10 8.22 -0.23 -11.11
CA VAL A 10 8.54 1.01 -10.39
C VAL A 10 7.79 2.13 -11.10
N THR A 11 6.91 2.81 -10.39
CA THR A 11 6.13 3.95 -10.89
C THR A 11 6.45 5.15 -10.03
N ASN A 12 6.55 6.35 -10.58
CA ASN A 12 6.76 7.57 -9.79
C ASN A 12 5.50 8.04 -9.04
N ASN A 13 4.48 7.18 -8.90
CA ASN A 13 3.28 7.46 -8.11
C ASN A 13 3.36 6.69 -6.78
N PRO A 14 3.60 7.37 -5.65
CA PRO A 14 3.81 6.71 -4.36
C PRO A 14 2.61 5.88 -3.89
N ARG A 15 1.38 6.25 -4.28
CA ARG A 15 0.17 5.49 -3.92
C ARG A 15 0.09 4.17 -4.69
N ALA A 16 0.34 4.21 -6.00
CA ALA A 16 0.35 3.01 -6.83
C ALA A 16 1.49 2.05 -6.42
N SER A 17 2.63 2.63 -6.05
CA SER A 17 3.78 1.91 -5.49
C SER A 17 3.44 1.24 -4.17
N ALA A 18 2.78 1.94 -3.24
CA ALA A 18 2.37 1.38 -1.95
C ALA A 18 1.48 0.16 -2.13
N VAL A 19 0.44 0.26 -2.98
CA VAL A 19 -0.46 -0.88 -3.28
C VAL A 19 0.32 -2.07 -3.84
N SER A 20 1.24 -1.82 -4.77
CA SER A 20 2.05 -2.87 -5.39
C SER A 20 2.99 -3.54 -4.38
N LEU A 21 3.59 -2.76 -3.48
CA LEU A 21 4.48 -3.27 -2.45
C LEU A 21 3.74 -4.10 -1.40
N LEU A 22 2.60 -3.59 -0.91
CA LEU A 22 1.75 -4.27 0.07
C LEU A 22 1.26 -5.63 -0.47
N LEU A 23 0.79 -5.67 -1.73
CA LEU A 23 0.40 -6.93 -2.37
C LEU A 23 1.55 -7.94 -2.47
N ARG A 24 2.78 -7.45 -2.67
CA ARG A 24 3.96 -8.30 -2.71
C ARG A 24 4.34 -8.82 -1.32
N CYS A 25 4.28 -7.96 -0.30
CA CYS A 25 4.55 -8.34 1.08
C CYS A 25 3.61 -9.46 1.54
N GLU A 26 2.32 -9.38 1.18
CA GLU A 26 1.35 -10.44 1.50
C GLU A 26 1.65 -11.75 0.76
N LYS A 27 2.06 -11.69 -0.50
CA LYS A 27 2.35 -12.90 -1.29
C LYS A 27 3.65 -13.59 -0.90
N GLN A 28 4.69 -12.83 -0.57
CA GLN A 28 6.05 -13.35 -0.39
C GLN A 28 6.43 -13.54 1.09
N ASN A 29 5.54 -13.19 2.02
CA ASN A 29 5.84 -13.08 3.45
C ASN A 29 7.17 -12.33 3.71
N SER A 30 7.49 -11.41 2.79
CA SER A 30 8.77 -10.72 2.71
C SER A 30 8.71 -9.51 3.62
N TYR A 31 9.78 -9.31 4.40
CA TYR A 31 9.85 -8.17 5.30
C TYR A 31 9.67 -6.85 4.53
N ALA A 32 8.68 -6.08 4.96
CA ALA A 32 8.27 -4.86 4.28
C ALA A 32 9.40 -3.83 4.17
N ASN A 33 10.29 -3.79 5.16
CA ASN A 33 11.50 -2.96 5.14
C ASN A 33 12.40 -3.30 3.94
N LEU A 34 12.76 -4.57 3.75
CA LEU A 34 13.65 -4.99 2.66
C LEU A 34 13.03 -4.71 1.28
N ALA A 35 11.72 -4.97 1.14
CA ALA A 35 11.01 -4.69 -0.10
C ALA A 35 10.92 -3.18 -0.39
N LEU A 36 10.64 -2.37 0.65
CA LEU A 36 10.54 -0.92 0.56
C LEU A 36 11.89 -0.28 0.26
N ASP A 37 12.95 -0.68 0.96
CA ASP A 37 14.31 -0.17 0.77
C ASP A 37 14.78 -0.43 -0.66
N ALA A 38 14.57 -1.66 -1.15
CA ALA A 38 14.89 -2.01 -2.53
C ALA A 38 14.10 -1.21 -3.56
N TYR A 39 12.89 -0.76 -3.23
CA TYR A 39 12.06 0.08 -4.09
C TYR A 39 12.54 1.53 -4.09
N LEU A 40 12.73 2.10 -2.91
CA LEU A 40 13.17 3.48 -2.71
C LEU A 40 14.51 3.73 -3.40
N ASN A 41 15.45 2.79 -3.29
CA ASN A 41 16.76 2.85 -3.94
C ASN A 41 16.71 2.77 -5.47
N LYS A 42 15.61 2.27 -6.04
CA LYS A 42 15.41 2.15 -7.50
C LYS A 42 14.47 3.21 -8.06
N SER A 43 13.91 4.07 -7.22
CA SER A 43 12.91 5.06 -7.61
C SER A 43 13.54 6.44 -7.73
N ASP A 44 13.17 7.17 -8.79
CA ASP A 44 13.53 8.59 -8.98
C ASP A 44 12.49 9.52 -8.32
N MET A 45 11.83 9.05 -7.25
CA MET A 45 10.79 9.80 -6.54
C MET A 45 11.38 10.99 -5.78
N SER A 46 10.58 12.05 -5.62
CA SER A 46 10.91 13.14 -4.72
C SER A 46 10.97 12.65 -3.26
N GLU A 47 11.68 13.38 -2.40
CA GLU A 47 11.73 13.05 -0.97
C GLU A 47 10.34 13.09 -0.31
N ALA A 48 9.45 13.97 -0.78
CA ALA A 48 8.06 14.01 -0.33
C ALA A 48 7.29 12.74 -0.72
N ASP A 49 7.46 12.26 -1.96
CA ASP A 49 6.82 11.03 -2.43
C ASP A 49 7.37 9.80 -1.73
N LYS A 50 8.68 9.74 -1.47
CA LYS A 50 9.30 8.65 -0.69
C LYS A 50 8.75 8.60 0.72
N ARG A 51 8.57 9.75 1.38
CA ARG A 51 7.93 9.85 2.70
C ARG A 51 6.48 9.38 2.67
N LEU A 52 5.71 9.80 1.67
CA LEU A 52 4.32 9.35 1.49
C LEU A 52 4.27 7.84 1.29
N LEU A 53 5.07 7.28 0.38
CA LEU A 53 5.16 5.84 0.15
C LEU A 53 5.47 5.07 1.43
N THR A 54 6.48 5.52 2.17
CA THR A 54 6.93 4.90 3.43
C THR A 54 5.81 4.88 4.47
N ALA A 55 5.15 6.03 4.66
CA ALA A 55 4.04 6.16 5.60
C ALA A 55 2.84 5.28 5.22
N LEU A 56 2.48 5.22 3.92
CA LEU A 56 1.39 4.36 3.44
C LEU A 56 1.70 2.88 3.70
N VAL A 57 2.91 2.42 3.36
CA VAL A 57 3.29 1.00 3.50
C VAL A 57 3.30 0.58 4.96
N TYR A 58 4.03 1.29 5.82
CA TYR A 58 4.10 0.93 7.24
C TYR A 58 2.78 1.15 7.96
N GLY A 59 2.09 2.24 7.64
CA GLY A 59 0.81 2.58 8.23
C GLY A 59 -0.28 1.55 7.96
N VAL A 60 -0.35 1.04 6.73
CA VAL A 60 -1.30 -0.04 6.39
C VAL A 60 -0.91 -1.35 7.06
N ILE A 61 0.37 -1.70 7.13
CA ILE A 61 0.81 -2.94 7.78
C ILE A 61 0.48 -2.92 9.28
N GLU A 62 0.80 -1.83 9.97
CA GLU A 62 0.56 -1.66 11.41
C GLU A 62 -0.93 -1.78 11.76
N ARG A 63 -1.81 -1.24 10.89
CA ARG A 63 -3.25 -1.06 11.18
C ARG A 63 -4.16 -1.97 10.39
N LYS A 64 -3.61 -2.97 9.69
CA LYS A 64 -4.37 -3.84 8.78
C LYS A 64 -5.58 -4.47 9.45
N ILE A 65 -5.42 -4.99 10.67
CA ILE A 65 -6.51 -5.64 11.43
C ILE A 65 -7.63 -4.62 11.72
N SER A 66 -7.27 -3.41 12.14
CA SER A 66 -8.24 -2.33 12.39
C SER A 66 -8.98 -1.94 11.11
N PHE A 67 -8.27 -1.82 9.98
CA PHE A 67 -8.88 -1.49 8.70
C PHE A 67 -9.78 -2.59 8.16
N GLU A 68 -9.41 -3.86 8.35
CA GLU A 68 -10.24 -5.00 8.00
C GLU A 68 -11.54 -5.00 8.82
N HIS A 69 -11.46 -4.73 10.12
CA HIS A 69 -12.63 -4.60 10.98
C HIS A 69 -13.50 -3.41 10.58
N ILE A 70 -12.93 -2.23 10.33
CA ILE A 70 -13.70 -1.07 9.88
C ILE A 70 -14.38 -1.36 8.53
N LEU A 71 -13.63 -1.91 7.58
CA LEU A 71 -14.14 -2.18 6.25
C LEU A 71 -15.28 -3.21 6.31
N SER A 72 -15.18 -4.26 7.14
CA SER A 72 -16.25 -5.26 7.27
C SER A 72 -17.59 -4.67 7.73
N HIS A 73 -17.59 -3.53 8.45
CA HIS A 73 -18.80 -2.82 8.84
C HIS A 73 -19.34 -1.87 7.76
N LEU A 74 -18.48 -1.45 6.82
CA LEU A 74 -18.83 -0.50 5.76
C LEU A 74 -19.28 -1.17 4.46
N THR A 75 -18.92 -2.44 4.25
CA THR A 75 -19.31 -3.17 3.03
C THR A 75 -20.48 -4.12 3.27
N THR A 76 -21.40 -4.14 2.30
CA THR A 76 -22.51 -5.10 2.24
C THR A 76 -22.08 -6.48 1.73
N ARG A 77 -20.84 -6.62 1.25
CA ARG A 77 -20.26 -7.88 0.76
C ARG A 77 -19.36 -8.50 1.83
N PRO A 78 -19.34 -9.84 1.96
CA PRO A 78 -18.36 -10.52 2.81
C PRO A 78 -16.94 -10.17 2.40
N MET A 79 -16.06 -9.96 3.38
CA MET A 79 -14.67 -9.59 3.14
C MET A 79 -13.94 -10.63 2.28
N GLU A 80 -14.23 -11.93 2.38
CA GLU A 80 -13.56 -12.93 1.53
C GLU A 80 -13.91 -12.81 0.04
N LYS A 81 -15.05 -12.17 -0.30
CA LYS A 81 -15.49 -11.99 -1.69
C LYS A 81 -14.91 -10.75 -2.36
N ILE A 82 -14.21 -9.89 -1.61
CA ILE A 82 -13.57 -8.70 -2.15
C ILE A 82 -12.17 -9.08 -2.62
N ASP A 83 -11.83 -8.72 -3.86
CA ASP A 83 -10.50 -8.93 -4.41
C ASP A 83 -9.43 -8.28 -3.53
N ASN A 84 -8.31 -8.99 -3.32
CA ASN A 84 -7.28 -8.55 -2.40
C ASN A 84 -6.64 -7.21 -2.81
N ARG A 85 -6.47 -6.95 -4.10
CA ARG A 85 -5.98 -5.66 -4.60
C ARG A 85 -6.96 -4.54 -4.24
N VAL A 86 -8.26 -4.80 -4.32
CA VAL A 86 -9.29 -3.83 -3.89
C VAL A 86 -9.19 -3.56 -2.40
N LYS A 87 -9.01 -4.58 -1.56
CA LYS A 87 -8.80 -4.39 -0.11
C LYS A 87 -7.59 -3.50 0.18
N ILE A 88 -6.44 -3.77 -0.44
CA ILE A 88 -5.22 -2.99 -0.24
C ILE A 88 -5.39 -1.53 -0.70
N ILE A 89 -6.09 -1.29 -1.81
CA ILE A 89 -6.43 0.07 -2.26
C ILE A 89 -7.27 0.78 -1.19
N LEU A 90 -8.30 0.11 -0.66
CA LEU A 90 -9.16 0.68 0.38
C LEU A 90 -8.39 0.96 1.68
N TYR A 91 -7.52 0.06 2.13
CA TYR A 91 -6.70 0.28 3.31
C TYR A 91 -5.74 1.47 3.15
N THR A 92 -5.12 1.58 1.97
CA THR A 92 -4.24 2.70 1.63
C THR A 92 -5.03 4.01 1.62
N ALA A 93 -6.23 4.03 1.05
CA ALA A 93 -7.11 5.19 1.04
C ALA A 93 -7.58 5.57 2.45
N PHE A 94 -7.97 4.60 3.29
CA PHE A 94 -8.35 4.85 4.69
C PHE A 94 -7.20 5.44 5.48
N TYR A 95 -6.01 4.86 5.38
CA TYR A 95 -4.85 5.39 6.08
C TYR A 95 -4.58 6.85 5.65
N GLN A 96 -4.64 7.14 4.36
CA GLN A 96 -4.47 8.51 3.88
C GLN A 96 -5.58 9.45 4.38
N LEU A 97 -6.85 9.03 4.39
CA LEU A 97 -7.94 9.87 4.90
C LEU A 97 -7.82 10.16 6.40
N MET A 98 -7.38 9.19 7.20
CA MET A 98 -7.31 9.36 8.65
C MET A 98 -6.06 10.08 9.14
N TYR A 99 -4.94 9.96 8.42
CA TYR A 99 -3.63 10.42 8.91
C TYR A 99 -2.98 11.50 8.03
N PHE A 100 -3.50 11.75 6.82
CA PHE A 100 -2.94 12.74 5.89
C PHE A 100 -3.83 13.98 5.71
N ASP A 101 -4.78 14.21 6.62
CA ASP A 101 -5.67 15.39 6.64
C ASP A 101 -4.89 16.74 6.72
N GLN A 102 -3.58 16.71 6.99
CA GLN A 102 -2.71 17.89 7.04
C GLN A 102 -1.72 18.06 5.88
N ILE A 103 -1.65 17.16 4.88
CA ILE A 103 -0.66 17.28 3.78
C ILE A 103 -1.18 18.20 2.64
N GLY A 104 -1.81 19.30 3.05
CA GLY A 104 -2.35 20.35 2.18
C GLY A 104 -2.14 21.76 2.72
N ARG A 105 -1.27 21.96 3.71
CA ARG A 105 -0.78 23.28 4.14
C ARG A 105 0.71 23.23 4.47
N ALA A 106 1.55 23.21 3.43
CA ALA A 106 2.93 23.73 3.45
C ALA A 106 3.43 23.85 2.02
#